data_AF-A0AAP8Q9C7-F1
#
_entry.id   AF-A0AAP8Q9C7-F1
#
_cell.length_a   1.000
_cell.length_b   1.000
_cell.length_c   1.000
_cell.angle_alpha   90.00
_cell.angle_beta   90.00
_cell.angle_gamma   90.00
#
_symmetry.space_group_name_H-M   'P 1'
#
loop_
_entity.id
_entity.type
_entity.pdbx_description
1 polymer ?
#
loop_
_entity_poly.entity_id
_entity_poly.type
_entity_poly.pdbx_seq_one_letter_code
_entity_poly.pdbx_strand_id
1 'polypeptide(L)'
;MAEMQMQPLLSFPGPSPDAHTSGEVLSIDAYAFLYQIVNDEGYPCFGRLNDQGVAEIYLVFEDIDAFSQAVEGLSTVEFRTYEEQLLLIVWTKYEKSAPLGFPLSFIPHVPAERTWLHALLEQPNLELFFLAREQGMLVHIFTEILTLSSNERSGVTQMLQELAERTHMPIVLAGSDEQEGKNEIVSKSALELPDDVLLQPGEAYDFLYQIHVQKYQDKAEHVLMESLYQALHMLNRHPISRIREADLLVWVFGDEQRFSIYTSPSLRIMYPTQQDDPFLELFRRFTAFQNIRGISPIKEGAFPIFQRKAGCFYHLELNDEMQSKLARLFSHMDKKSVNPFV
;
A
#
# COMPACT_ATOMS: atom_id res chain seq x y z
N MET A 1 13.85 -18.34 12.75
CA MET A 1 12.45 -18.09 13.12
C MET A 1 12.49 -17.31 14.42
N ALA A 2 12.26 -16.00 14.36
CA ALA A 2 12.18 -15.18 15.56
C ALA A 2 10.80 -15.42 16.19
N GLU A 3 10.76 -15.71 17.49
CA GLU A 3 9.51 -15.69 18.26
C GLU A 3 8.93 -14.28 18.14
N MET A 4 7.75 -14.16 17.51
CA MET A 4 6.96 -12.94 17.52
C MET A 4 6.53 -12.68 18.96
N GLN A 5 7.21 -11.77 19.65
CA GLN A 5 6.76 -11.28 20.95
C GLN A 5 5.47 -10.49 20.73
N MET A 6 4.35 -11.03 21.25
CA MET A 6 3.04 -10.39 21.22
C MET A 6 3.04 -9.23 22.22
N GLN A 7 2.58 -8.04 21.80
CA GLN A 7 2.70 -6.81 22.59
C GLN A 7 1.32 -6.29 23.02
N PRO A 8 1.13 -5.96 24.31
CA PRO A 8 -0.16 -5.58 24.86
C PRO A 8 -0.54 -4.15 24.48
N LEU A 9 -1.85 -3.90 24.51
CA LEU A 9 -2.43 -2.57 24.35
C LEU A 9 -2.59 -1.91 25.71
N LEU A 10 -2.26 -0.63 25.74
CA LEU A 10 -2.00 0.08 26.98
C LEU A 10 -2.88 1.33 27.05
N SER A 11 -3.80 1.38 28.01
CA SER A 11 -4.62 2.56 28.28
C SER A 11 -4.00 3.32 29.45
N PHE A 12 -3.28 4.40 29.16
CA PHE A 12 -2.63 5.22 30.19
C PHE A 12 -2.88 6.71 29.99
N PRO A 13 -3.07 7.46 31.08
CA PRO A 13 -3.23 8.90 31.03
C PRO A 13 -1.90 9.61 30.71
N GLY A 14 -1.97 10.73 29.99
CA GLY A 14 -0.82 11.56 29.68
C GLY A 14 -0.85 12.18 28.28
N PRO A 15 -0.11 13.29 28.08
CA PRO A 15 -0.08 13.99 26.80
C PRO A 15 0.56 13.14 25.71
N SER A 16 0.07 13.30 24.48
CA SER A 16 0.71 12.76 23.28
C SER A 16 1.87 13.66 22.84
N PRO A 17 2.92 13.13 22.18
CA PRO A 17 3.83 13.96 21.42
C PRO A 17 3.06 14.75 20.35
N ASP A 18 3.61 15.88 19.90
CA ASP A 18 2.99 16.71 18.89
C ASP A 18 4.04 17.36 17.98
N ALA A 19 3.62 18.27 17.11
CA ALA A 19 4.51 18.97 16.20
C ALA A 19 5.61 19.79 16.91
N HIS A 20 5.41 20.18 18.17
CA HIS A 20 6.40 20.93 18.96
C HIS A 20 7.45 20.03 19.61
N THR A 21 7.19 18.73 19.73
CA THR A 21 8.16 17.77 20.26
C THR A 21 8.90 17.00 19.18
N SER A 22 8.58 17.19 17.90
CA SER A 22 9.28 16.54 16.79
C SER A 22 10.73 17.03 16.69
N GLY A 23 11.67 16.09 16.64
CA GLY A 23 13.11 16.32 16.72
C GLY A 23 13.64 16.55 18.14
N GLU A 24 12.79 16.56 19.15
CA GLU A 24 13.14 16.94 20.52
C GLU A 24 13.16 15.76 21.48
N VAL A 25 13.94 15.91 22.56
CA VAL A 25 13.90 14.99 23.69
C VAL A 25 12.61 15.23 24.48
N LEU A 26 11.84 14.17 24.67
CA LEU A 26 10.63 14.21 25.48
C LEU A 26 10.98 14.43 26.96
N SER A 27 10.29 15.36 27.61
CA SER A 27 10.44 15.59 29.04
C SER A 27 10.02 14.36 29.83
N ILE A 28 10.91 13.83 30.68
CA ILE A 28 10.65 12.66 31.54
C ILE A 28 9.40 12.89 32.39
N ASP A 29 9.24 14.07 32.98
CA ASP A 29 8.12 14.37 33.88
C ASP A 29 6.78 14.43 33.12
N ALA A 30 6.79 14.96 31.89
CA ALA A 30 5.57 15.11 31.09
C ALA A 30 5.16 13.81 30.40
N TYR A 31 6.13 12.98 30.03
CA TYR A 31 5.95 11.74 29.27
C TYR A 31 6.36 10.50 30.08
N ALA A 32 6.25 10.56 31.41
CA ALA A 32 6.70 9.52 32.32
C ALA A 32 6.16 8.13 31.95
N PHE A 33 4.92 8.06 31.44
CA PHE A 33 4.30 6.82 30.98
C PHE A 33 5.02 6.22 29.76
N LEU A 34 5.43 7.02 28.76
CA LEU A 34 6.19 6.53 27.62
C LEU A 34 7.52 5.97 28.08
N TYR A 35 8.17 6.66 29.01
CA TYR A 35 9.41 6.18 29.62
C TYR A 35 9.22 4.85 30.35
N GLN A 36 8.13 4.68 31.10
CA GLN A 36 7.81 3.41 31.75
C GLN A 36 7.62 2.28 30.72
N ILE A 37 6.77 2.49 29.71
CA ILE A 37 6.47 1.49 28.68
C ILE A 37 7.72 1.11 27.88
N VAL A 38 8.54 2.09 27.53
CA VAL A 38 9.70 1.87 26.66
C VAL A 38 10.91 1.36 27.42
N ASN A 39 11.24 1.95 28.57
CA ASN A 39 12.46 1.61 29.29
C ASN A 39 12.25 0.48 30.30
N ASP A 40 11.11 0.43 30.98
CA ASP A 40 10.86 -0.57 32.01
C ASP A 40 10.22 -1.84 31.42
N GLU A 41 9.22 -1.66 30.54
CA GLU A 41 8.51 -2.79 29.92
C GLU A 41 9.14 -3.25 28.60
N GLY A 42 9.91 -2.38 27.94
CA GLY A 42 10.74 -2.75 26.79
C GLY A 42 9.97 -2.95 25.49
N TYR A 43 8.79 -2.34 25.32
CA TYR A 43 7.95 -2.54 24.13
C TYR A 43 8.41 -1.67 22.93
N PRO A 44 8.95 -2.27 21.83
CA PRO A 44 9.29 -1.56 20.60
C PRO A 44 8.08 -1.10 19.76
N CYS A 45 6.89 -1.65 19.96
CA CYS A 45 5.68 -1.26 19.26
C CYS A 45 4.46 -1.39 20.19
N PHE A 46 3.61 -0.37 20.26
CA PHE A 46 2.39 -0.47 21.07
C PHE A 46 1.30 0.50 20.58
N GLY A 47 0.05 0.14 20.88
CA GLY A 47 -1.11 1.02 20.70
C GLY A 47 -1.53 1.65 22.04
N ARG A 48 -1.93 2.92 22.00
CA ARG A 48 -2.43 3.68 23.16
C ARG A 48 -3.78 4.32 22.87
N LEU A 49 -4.69 4.28 23.84
CA LEU A 49 -5.86 5.16 23.85
C LEU A 49 -5.55 6.34 24.77
N ASN A 50 -5.49 7.57 24.22
CA ASN A 50 -5.19 8.74 25.03
C ASN A 50 -6.42 9.24 25.80
N ASP A 51 -6.22 10.27 26.64
CA ASP A 51 -7.28 10.84 27.49
C ASP A 51 -8.42 11.51 26.70
N GLN A 52 -8.22 11.78 25.41
CA GLN A 52 -9.23 12.32 24.50
C GLN A 52 -9.99 11.21 23.74
N GLY A 53 -9.67 9.94 23.98
CA GLY A 53 -10.25 8.82 23.25
C GLY A 53 -9.68 8.62 21.84
N VAL A 54 -8.54 9.25 21.54
CA VAL A 54 -7.82 9.07 20.27
C VAL A 54 -6.92 7.85 20.39
N ALA A 55 -7.05 6.93 19.43
CA ALA A 55 -6.18 5.76 19.32
C ALA A 55 -4.92 6.10 18.53
N GLU A 56 -3.78 5.81 19.13
CA GLU A 56 -2.43 6.18 18.70
C GLU A 56 -1.55 4.93 18.58
N ILE A 57 -0.57 4.96 17.69
CA ILE A 57 0.40 3.88 17.50
C ILE A 57 1.82 4.43 17.72
N TYR A 58 2.63 3.72 18.48
CA TYR A 58 4.01 4.09 18.76
C TYR A 58 4.97 3.03 18.23
N LEU A 59 6.01 3.46 17.53
CA LEU A 59 7.17 2.66 17.14
C LEU A 59 8.42 3.23 17.78
N VAL A 60 9.18 2.37 18.46
CA VAL A 60 10.30 2.77 19.29
C VAL A 60 11.56 2.04 18.85
N PHE A 61 12.53 2.81 18.39
CA PHE A 61 13.81 2.34 17.87
C PHE A 61 14.89 2.41 18.95
N GLU A 62 15.90 1.54 18.81
CA GLU A 62 17.01 1.48 19.75
C GLU A 62 17.80 2.79 19.82
N ASP A 63 17.95 3.46 18.67
CA ASP A 63 18.58 4.76 18.46
C ASP A 63 18.11 5.36 17.11
N ILE A 64 18.59 6.56 16.78
CA ILE A 64 18.23 7.26 15.52
C ILE A 64 18.81 6.54 14.28
N ASP A 65 19.95 5.88 14.42
CA ASP A 65 20.59 5.15 13.33
C ASP A 65 19.76 3.90 12.94
N ALA A 66 19.25 3.18 13.94
CA ALA A 66 18.34 2.05 13.78
C ALA A 66 17.04 2.48 13.09
N PHE A 67 16.46 3.62 13.50
CA PHE A 67 15.33 4.23 12.78
C PHE A 67 15.67 4.46 11.30
N SER A 68 16.82 5.09 11.02
CA SER A 68 17.23 5.43 9.65
C SER A 68 17.46 4.20 8.76
N GLN A 69 17.80 3.05 9.36
CA GLN A 69 17.95 1.78 8.64
C GLN A 69 16.62 1.03 8.46
N ALA A 70 15.68 1.23 9.39
CA ALA A 70 14.44 0.48 9.52
C ALA A 70 13.22 1.17 8.90
N VAL A 71 13.33 2.47 8.59
CA VAL A 71 12.26 3.25 7.99
C VAL A 71 12.73 3.80 6.64
N GLU A 72 12.02 3.42 5.57
CA GLU A 72 12.30 3.88 4.21
C GLU A 72 10.99 4.27 3.53
N GLY A 73 10.87 5.55 3.17
CA GLY A 73 9.65 6.09 2.57
C GLY A 73 8.54 6.29 3.60
N LEU A 74 7.30 6.03 3.18
CA LEU A 74 6.09 6.25 3.98
C LEU A 74 5.59 4.92 4.57
N SER A 75 5.09 4.97 5.79
CA SER A 75 4.63 3.80 6.53
C SER A 75 3.22 3.39 6.14
N THR A 76 2.89 2.13 6.32
CA THR A 76 1.61 1.57 5.85
C THR A 76 1.06 0.61 6.88
N VAL A 77 -0.26 0.46 6.90
CA VAL A 77 -0.93 -0.46 7.83
C VAL A 77 -1.66 -1.54 7.06
N GLU A 78 -1.57 -2.76 7.56
CA GLU A 78 -2.26 -3.93 7.03
C GLU A 78 -2.93 -4.69 8.17
N PHE A 79 -4.18 -5.12 7.98
CA PHE A 79 -4.89 -5.95 8.93
C PHE A 79 -4.91 -7.40 8.47
N ARG A 80 -4.65 -8.34 9.38
CA ARG A 80 -4.74 -9.78 9.15
C ARG A 80 -5.35 -10.48 10.35
N THR A 81 -5.92 -11.65 10.14
CA THR A 81 -6.34 -12.52 11.24
C THR A 81 -5.33 -13.65 11.40
N TYR A 82 -4.94 -13.95 12.64
CA TYR A 82 -4.10 -15.10 12.98
C TYR A 82 -4.67 -15.78 14.22
N GLU A 83 -5.01 -17.06 14.11
CA GLU A 83 -5.73 -17.81 15.15
C GLU A 83 -7.00 -17.07 15.61
N GLU A 84 -7.11 -16.74 16.90
CA GLU A 84 -8.23 -15.99 17.50
C GLU A 84 -7.96 -14.48 17.61
N GLN A 85 -6.93 -13.98 16.93
CA GLN A 85 -6.47 -12.60 17.02
C GLN A 85 -6.61 -11.87 15.69
N LEU A 86 -6.88 -10.56 15.78
CA LEU A 86 -6.62 -9.62 14.71
C LEU A 86 -5.20 -9.08 14.89
N LEU A 87 -4.47 -8.91 13.80
CA LEU A 87 -3.15 -8.29 13.75
C LEU A 87 -3.25 -7.00 12.94
N LEU A 88 -2.73 -5.91 13.47
CA LEU A 88 -2.41 -4.68 12.73
C LEU A 88 -0.91 -4.64 12.52
N ILE A 89 -0.46 -4.75 11.28
CA ILE A 89 0.96 -4.74 10.95
C ILE A 89 1.30 -3.36 10.39
N VAL A 90 2.21 -2.65 11.07
CA VAL A 90 2.79 -1.40 10.57
C VAL A 90 4.04 -1.73 9.77
N TRP A 91 4.00 -1.53 8.46
CA TRP A 91 5.15 -1.70 7.58
C TRP A 91 5.91 -0.39 7.45
N THR A 92 7.18 -0.37 7.86
CA THR A 92 8.04 0.83 7.82
C THR A 92 9.13 0.76 6.75
N LYS A 93 9.46 -0.44 6.28
CA LYS A 93 10.43 -0.66 5.21
C LYS A 93 10.04 -1.88 4.39
N TYR A 94 10.12 -1.74 3.06
CA TYR A 94 9.76 -2.79 2.14
C TYR A 94 10.91 -3.15 1.21
N GLU A 95 11.89 -3.90 1.73
CA GLU A 95 12.82 -4.64 0.86
C GLU A 95 12.19 -5.97 0.45
N LYS A 96 12.23 -6.30 -0.85
CA LYS A 96 11.71 -7.57 -1.41
C LYS A 96 12.22 -8.82 -0.67
N SER A 97 13.44 -8.76 -0.13
CA SER A 97 14.09 -9.87 0.58
C SER A 97 13.78 -9.91 2.08
N ALA A 98 13.38 -8.80 2.68
CA ALA A 98 13.17 -8.68 4.13
C ALA A 98 12.32 -7.44 4.45
N PRO A 99 10.99 -7.48 4.26
CA PRO A 99 10.13 -6.38 4.70
C PRO A 99 10.17 -6.30 6.23
N LEU A 100 10.21 -5.08 6.77
CA LEU A 100 10.15 -4.85 8.20
C LEU A 100 8.75 -4.38 8.58
N GLY A 101 8.07 -5.22 9.36
CA GLY A 101 6.73 -4.98 9.87
C GLY A 101 6.69 -5.12 11.39
N PHE A 102 5.96 -4.23 12.04
CA PHE A 102 5.73 -4.22 13.48
C PHE A 102 4.28 -4.63 13.76
N PRO A 103 4.03 -5.88 14.18
CA PRO A 103 2.68 -6.36 14.44
C PRO A 103 2.19 -5.90 15.82
N LEU A 104 0.96 -5.40 15.85
CA LEU A 104 0.14 -5.23 17.04
C LEU A 104 -0.93 -6.31 17.03
N SER A 105 -1.03 -7.07 18.12
CA SER A 105 -2.00 -8.15 18.27
C SER A 105 -3.21 -7.71 19.09
N PHE A 106 -4.41 -8.09 18.63
CA PHE A 106 -5.69 -7.78 19.26
C PHE A 106 -6.50 -9.05 19.46
N ILE A 107 -6.96 -9.27 20.68
CA ILE A 107 -7.96 -10.26 21.04
C ILE A 107 -9.32 -9.53 21.09
N PRO A 108 -10.22 -9.77 20.13
CA PRO A 108 -11.48 -9.00 19.99
C PRO A 108 -12.38 -9.03 21.24
N HIS A 109 -12.23 -10.05 22.09
CA HIS A 109 -13.03 -10.24 23.31
C HIS A 109 -12.52 -9.44 24.51
N VAL A 110 -11.30 -8.88 24.46
CA VAL A 110 -10.75 -8.05 25.54
C VAL A 110 -11.36 -6.65 25.44
N PRO A 111 -12.11 -6.16 26.45
CA PRO A 111 -12.86 -4.92 26.34
C PRO A 111 -12.01 -3.68 26.04
N ALA A 112 -10.81 -3.59 26.60
CA ALA A 112 -9.89 -2.48 26.38
C ALA A 112 -9.40 -2.44 24.92
N GLU A 113 -9.00 -3.59 24.39
CA GLU A 113 -8.51 -3.73 23.01
C GLU A 113 -9.62 -3.48 21.99
N ARG A 114 -10.82 -3.98 22.28
CA ARG A 114 -12.01 -3.69 21.48
C ARG A 114 -12.32 -2.20 21.44
N THR A 115 -12.22 -1.52 22.58
CA THR A 115 -12.45 -0.06 22.66
C THR A 115 -11.42 0.70 21.84
N TRP A 116 -10.14 0.34 21.97
CA TRP A 116 -9.07 0.94 21.19
C TRP A 116 -9.25 0.70 19.69
N LEU A 117 -9.60 -0.52 19.27
CA LEU A 117 -9.80 -0.87 17.87
C LEU A 117 -10.99 -0.15 17.26
N HIS A 118 -12.10 -0.01 18.00
CA HIS A 118 -13.23 0.82 17.56
C HIS A 118 -12.81 2.27 17.38
N ALA A 119 -12.10 2.86 18.36
CA ALA A 119 -11.60 4.22 18.25
C ALA A 119 -10.68 4.36 17.03
N LEU A 120 -9.75 3.42 16.81
CA LEU A 120 -8.86 3.40 15.65
C LEU A 120 -9.64 3.40 14.33
N LEU A 121 -10.66 2.56 14.21
CA LEU A 121 -11.44 2.41 12.97
C LEU A 121 -12.42 3.57 12.73
N GLU A 122 -12.86 4.28 13.77
CA GLU A 122 -13.77 5.43 13.64
C GLU A 122 -13.03 6.72 13.29
N GLN A 123 -11.79 6.88 13.73
CA GLN A 123 -11.01 8.10 13.49
C GLN A 123 -10.67 8.33 12.01
N PRO A 124 -10.68 9.57 11.51
CA PRO A 124 -10.33 9.88 10.12
C PRO A 124 -8.83 9.69 9.82
N ASN A 125 -8.00 9.96 10.82
CA ASN A 125 -6.55 9.95 10.76
C ASN A 125 -6.02 9.06 11.89
N LEU A 126 -5.00 8.27 11.60
CA LEU A 126 -4.25 7.50 12.58
C LEU A 126 -2.88 8.13 12.74
N GLU A 127 -2.50 8.40 13.98
CA GLU A 127 -1.19 8.97 14.30
C GLU A 127 -0.21 7.85 14.63
N LEU A 128 0.89 7.81 13.87
CA LEU A 128 2.00 6.90 14.04
C LEU A 128 3.21 7.70 14.55
N PHE A 129 3.55 7.51 15.83
CA PHE A 129 4.64 8.20 16.49
C PHE A 129 5.95 7.40 16.38
N PHE A 130 6.98 8.02 15.81
CA PHE A 130 8.33 7.46 15.75
C PHE A 130 9.17 8.00 16.91
N LEU A 131 9.61 7.11 17.79
CA LEU A 131 10.49 7.43 18.92
C LEU A 131 11.83 6.70 18.77
N ALA A 132 12.91 7.30 19.26
CA ALA A 132 14.19 6.63 19.44
C ALA A 132 14.67 6.78 20.88
N ARG A 133 15.43 5.79 21.37
CA ARG A 133 16.11 5.90 22.66
C ARG A 133 17.52 6.45 22.45
N GLU A 134 17.83 7.57 23.08
CA GLU A 134 19.17 8.16 23.06
C GLU A 134 19.64 8.34 24.50
N GLN A 135 20.65 7.58 24.91
CA GLN A 135 21.25 7.69 26.26
C GLN A 135 20.22 7.54 27.40
N GLY A 136 19.20 6.70 27.22
CA GLY A 136 18.12 6.47 28.18
C GLY A 136 16.98 7.51 28.12
N MET A 137 17.07 8.48 27.21
CA MET A 137 16.03 9.47 26.93
C MET A 137 15.22 9.07 25.69
N LEU A 138 13.96 9.47 25.62
CA LEU A 138 13.12 9.30 24.45
C LEU A 138 13.19 10.56 23.59
N VAL A 139 13.56 10.39 22.33
CA VAL A 139 13.51 11.42 21.30
C VAL A 139 12.28 11.15 20.45
N HIS A 140 11.40 12.15 20.30
CA HIS A 140 10.33 12.07 19.31
C HIS A 140 10.91 12.49 17.96
N ILE A 141 11.02 11.55 17.03
CA ILE A 141 11.60 11.83 15.71
C ILE A 141 10.59 12.65 14.91
N PHE A 142 9.43 12.06 14.60
CA PHE A 142 8.28 12.74 14.00
C PHE A 142 7.02 11.88 14.13
N THR A 143 5.88 12.48 13.78
CA THR A 143 4.58 11.79 13.70
C THR A 143 4.16 11.68 12.24
N GLU A 144 3.81 10.47 11.80
CA GLU A 144 3.23 10.21 10.49
C GLU A 144 1.71 10.05 10.59
N ILE A 145 0.98 10.57 9.61
CA ILE A 145 -0.48 10.46 9.55
C ILE A 145 -0.88 9.41 8.51
N LEU A 146 -1.54 8.36 8.97
CA LEU A 146 -2.12 7.32 8.12
C LEU A 146 -3.64 7.52 8.02
N THR A 147 -4.25 7.01 6.94
CA THR A 147 -5.70 7.07 6.76
C THR A 147 -6.25 5.70 6.39
N LEU A 148 -7.46 5.38 6.83
CA LEU A 148 -8.22 4.18 6.43
C LEU A 148 -9.50 4.58 5.71
N SER A 149 -9.74 3.99 4.53
CA SER A 149 -10.97 4.20 3.77
C SER A 149 -12.18 3.55 4.45
N SER A 150 -13.36 3.85 3.93
CA SER A 150 -14.58 3.14 4.34
C SER A 150 -14.55 1.65 3.99
N ASN A 151 -13.96 1.22 2.86
CA ASN A 151 -13.90 -0.20 2.53
C ASN A 151 -12.90 -0.95 3.41
N GLU A 152 -11.74 -0.36 3.71
CA GLU A 152 -10.77 -0.94 4.64
C GLU A 152 -11.39 -1.12 6.03
N ARG A 153 -12.06 -0.08 6.55
CA ARG A 153 -12.79 -0.18 7.83
C ARG A 153 -13.86 -1.27 7.80
N SER A 154 -14.59 -1.38 6.69
CA SER A 154 -15.61 -2.42 6.51
C SER A 154 -14.98 -3.82 6.47
N GLY A 155 -13.85 -3.97 5.78
CA GLY A 155 -13.09 -5.22 5.73
C GLY A 155 -12.58 -5.65 7.10
N VAL A 156 -12.04 -4.73 7.90
CA VAL A 156 -11.63 -5.03 9.28
C VAL A 156 -12.84 -5.38 10.15
N THR A 157 -13.96 -4.68 9.97
CA THR A 157 -15.20 -4.99 10.69
C THR A 157 -15.71 -6.40 10.36
N GLN A 158 -15.60 -6.81 9.09
CA GLN A 158 -15.93 -8.17 8.66
C GLN A 158 -14.98 -9.20 9.29
N MET A 159 -13.67 -8.95 9.29
CA MET A 159 -12.68 -9.82 9.94
C MET A 159 -13.00 -10.02 11.43
N LEU A 160 -13.43 -8.95 12.13
CA LEU A 160 -13.84 -9.03 13.53
C LEU A 160 -15.12 -9.85 13.74
N GLN A 161 -16.09 -9.74 12.84
CA GLN A 161 -17.30 -10.57 12.86
C GLN A 161 -16.95 -12.05 12.67
N GLU A 162 -16.11 -12.37 11.68
CA GLU A 162 -15.66 -13.73 11.42
C GLU A 162 -14.89 -14.32 12.61
N LEU A 163 -14.00 -13.53 13.24
CA LEU A 163 -13.28 -13.95 14.45
C LEU A 163 -14.27 -14.26 15.59
N ALA A 164 -15.27 -13.40 15.82
CA ALA A 164 -16.27 -13.60 16.85
C ALA A 164 -17.10 -14.87 16.61
N GLU A 165 -17.47 -15.16 15.35
CA GLU A 165 -18.19 -16.38 14.97
C GLU A 165 -17.35 -17.65 15.22
N ARG A 166 -16.06 -17.61 14.89
CA ARG A 166 -15.12 -18.72 15.11
C ARG A 166 -14.96 -19.06 16.60
N THR A 167 -14.99 -18.06 17.48
CA THR A 167 -14.87 -18.28 18.94
C THR A 167 -16.12 -18.93 19.55
N HIS A 168 -17.24 -19.00 18.83
CA HIS A 168 -18.54 -19.52 19.32
C HIS A 168 -18.89 -20.92 18.77
N MET A 169 -18.03 -21.54 17.95
CA MET A 169 -18.21 -22.89 17.39
C MET A 169 -17.09 -23.82 17.86
N PRO A 170 -17.37 -25.06 18.34
CA PRO A 170 -16.33 -26.02 18.62
C PRO A 170 -15.61 -26.40 17.32
N ILE A 171 -14.31 -26.18 17.31
CA ILE A 171 -13.41 -26.37 16.17
C ILE A 171 -13.43 -27.84 15.72
N VAL A 172 -13.83 -28.09 14.47
CA VAL A 172 -13.32 -29.24 13.71
C VAL A 172 -12.02 -28.77 13.06
N LEU A 173 -10.89 -29.25 13.58
CA LEU A 173 -9.57 -29.00 13.06
C LEU A 173 -9.44 -29.67 11.68
N ALA A 174 -9.76 -28.93 10.61
CA ALA A 174 -9.16 -29.15 9.31
C ALA A 174 -8.05 -28.10 9.17
N GLY A 175 -6.81 -28.57 9.03
CA GLY A 175 -5.63 -27.72 8.99
C GLY A 175 -5.77 -26.57 8.00
N SER A 176 -5.67 -25.36 8.50
CA SER A 176 -5.53 -24.15 7.71
C SER A 176 -4.12 -23.60 7.91
N ASP A 177 -3.15 -24.30 7.34
CA ASP A 177 -2.03 -23.59 6.74
C ASP A 177 -2.60 -22.70 5.60
N GLU A 178 -2.00 -21.54 5.41
CA GLU A 178 -2.19 -20.64 4.26
C GLU A 178 -3.50 -19.81 4.22
N GLN A 179 -3.50 -18.69 4.94
CA GLN A 179 -3.86 -17.42 4.30
C GLN A 179 -2.63 -16.51 4.30
N GLU A 180 -1.59 -16.92 3.56
CA GLU A 180 -0.72 -15.94 2.94
C GLU A 180 -1.62 -15.10 2.02
N GLY A 181 -1.98 -13.89 2.47
CA GLY A 181 -2.67 -12.90 1.67
C GLY A 181 -1.82 -12.46 0.48
N LYS A 182 -1.66 -13.35 -0.51
CA LYS A 182 -1.51 -12.95 -1.88
C LYS A 182 -2.90 -12.45 -2.26
N ASN A 183 -3.02 -11.15 -2.52
CA ASN A 183 -4.00 -10.70 -3.49
C ASN A 183 -3.66 -11.43 -4.79
N GLU A 184 -4.14 -12.67 -4.96
CA GLU A 184 -4.00 -13.40 -6.20
C GLU A 184 -4.61 -12.50 -7.26
N ILE A 185 -3.81 -12.16 -8.26
CA ILE A 185 -4.26 -11.33 -9.36
C ILE A 185 -5.25 -12.19 -10.14
N VAL A 186 -6.54 -11.93 -9.92
CA VAL A 186 -7.61 -12.70 -10.55
C VAL A 186 -7.69 -12.28 -12.02
N SER A 187 -7.71 -13.25 -12.92
CA SER A 187 -7.96 -12.95 -14.34
C SER A 187 -9.41 -12.57 -14.57
N LYS A 188 -9.63 -11.58 -15.44
CA LYS A 188 -10.94 -11.10 -15.86
C LYS A 188 -10.93 -10.79 -17.35
N SER A 189 -12.04 -10.97 -18.04
CA SER A 189 -12.16 -10.58 -19.44
C SER A 189 -12.07 -9.06 -19.61
N ALA A 190 -11.19 -8.59 -20.52
CA ALA A 190 -11.08 -7.17 -20.85
C ALA A 190 -12.36 -6.59 -21.48
N LEU A 191 -13.21 -7.43 -22.07
CA LEU A 191 -14.48 -7.02 -22.66
C LEU A 191 -15.46 -6.41 -21.65
N GLU A 192 -15.35 -6.80 -20.39
CA GLU A 192 -16.19 -6.30 -19.30
C GLU A 192 -15.86 -4.86 -18.89
N LEU A 193 -14.77 -4.29 -19.41
CA LEU A 193 -14.41 -2.90 -19.15
C LEU A 193 -15.42 -1.95 -19.80
N PRO A 194 -15.99 -0.97 -19.07
CA PRO A 194 -16.87 0.03 -19.66
C PRO A 194 -16.20 0.87 -20.75
N ASP A 195 -16.95 1.27 -21.78
CA ASP A 195 -16.45 2.07 -22.91
C ASP A 195 -15.85 3.41 -22.46
N ASP A 196 -16.49 4.06 -21.48
CA ASP A 196 -16.04 5.34 -20.89
C ASP A 196 -14.70 5.19 -20.16
N VAL A 197 -14.48 4.07 -19.47
CA VAL A 197 -13.22 3.75 -18.80
C VAL A 197 -12.09 3.55 -19.83
N LEU A 198 -12.38 2.88 -20.96
CA LEU A 198 -11.41 2.66 -22.05
C LEU A 198 -11.04 3.96 -22.80
N LEU A 199 -11.90 4.98 -22.74
CA LEU A 199 -11.69 6.27 -23.40
C LEU A 199 -10.97 7.29 -22.49
N GLN A 200 -10.69 6.96 -21.23
CA GLN A 200 -10.06 7.89 -20.31
C GLN A 200 -8.66 8.30 -20.78
N PRO A 201 -8.32 9.60 -20.71
CA PRO A 201 -6.95 10.04 -20.91
C PRO A 201 -6.07 9.60 -19.75
N GLY A 202 -4.78 9.47 -20.05
CA GLY A 202 -3.80 8.98 -19.11
C GLY A 202 -2.43 9.61 -19.37
N GLU A 203 -1.41 8.88 -18.96
CA GLU A 203 -0.01 9.19 -19.25
C GLU A 203 0.71 7.97 -19.77
N ALA A 204 1.72 8.21 -20.62
CA ALA A 204 2.60 7.20 -21.16
C ALA A 204 3.99 7.34 -20.51
N TYR A 205 4.56 6.22 -20.11
CA TYR A 205 5.95 6.04 -19.73
C TYR A 205 6.65 5.41 -20.94
N ASP A 206 7.44 6.18 -21.66
CA ASP A 206 8.04 5.76 -22.92
C ASP A 206 9.46 5.22 -22.72
N PHE A 207 9.77 4.14 -23.43
CA PHE A 207 11.04 3.45 -23.36
C PHE A 207 11.57 3.09 -24.75
N LEU A 208 12.90 3.11 -24.91
CA LEU A 208 13.58 2.63 -26.11
C LEU A 208 13.73 1.10 -26.07
N TYR A 209 12.95 0.40 -26.90
CA TYR A 209 12.90 -1.07 -26.90
C TYR A 209 14.28 -1.69 -27.18
N GLN A 210 15.02 -1.13 -28.14
CA GLN A 210 16.35 -1.63 -28.50
C GLN A 210 17.35 -1.58 -27.34
N ILE A 211 17.38 -0.49 -26.57
CA ILE A 211 18.28 -0.35 -25.40
C ILE A 211 17.90 -1.36 -24.32
N HIS A 212 16.60 -1.55 -24.12
CA HIS A 212 16.06 -2.48 -23.13
C HIS A 212 16.44 -3.93 -23.46
N VAL A 213 16.20 -4.36 -24.70
CA VAL A 213 16.55 -5.71 -25.18
C VAL A 213 18.06 -5.93 -25.19
N GLN A 214 18.88 -4.95 -25.56
CA GLN A 214 20.34 -5.11 -25.51
C GLN A 214 20.86 -5.37 -24.10
N LYS A 215 20.25 -4.73 -23.09
CA LYS A 215 20.68 -4.86 -21.69
C LYS A 215 20.19 -6.15 -21.04
N TYR A 216 18.94 -6.54 -21.28
CA TYR A 216 18.28 -7.65 -20.57
C TYR A 216 18.04 -8.88 -21.42
N GLN A 217 18.31 -8.81 -22.73
CA GLN A 217 18.22 -9.92 -23.68
C GLN A 217 16.86 -10.62 -23.63
N ASP A 218 16.86 -11.94 -23.43
CA ASP A 218 15.69 -12.81 -23.29
C ASP A 218 14.82 -12.49 -22.05
N LYS A 219 15.35 -11.72 -21.08
CA LYS A 219 14.65 -11.34 -19.85
C LYS A 219 14.02 -9.95 -19.89
N ALA A 220 14.11 -9.24 -21.02
CA ALA A 220 13.62 -7.88 -21.14
C ALA A 220 12.15 -7.73 -20.72
N GLU A 221 11.26 -8.59 -21.22
CA GLU A 221 9.85 -8.56 -20.86
C GLU A 221 9.62 -8.88 -19.38
N HIS A 222 10.31 -9.91 -18.86
CA HIS A 222 10.19 -10.32 -17.47
C HIS A 222 10.57 -9.21 -16.49
N VAL A 223 11.70 -8.53 -16.71
CA VAL A 223 12.18 -7.44 -15.84
C VAL A 223 11.21 -6.26 -15.84
N LEU A 224 10.62 -5.96 -17.01
CA LEU A 224 9.65 -4.88 -17.12
C LEU A 224 8.36 -5.23 -16.37
N MET A 225 7.84 -6.44 -16.58
CA MET A 225 6.65 -6.92 -15.89
C MET A 225 6.86 -6.99 -14.37
N GLU A 226 8.04 -7.43 -13.92
CA GLU A 226 8.40 -7.43 -12.50
C GLU A 226 8.38 -6.01 -11.91
N SER A 227 8.88 -5.02 -12.65
CA SER A 227 8.85 -3.61 -12.22
C SER A 227 7.43 -3.04 -12.23
N LEU A 228 6.61 -3.43 -13.20
CA LEU A 228 5.19 -3.09 -13.21
C LEU A 228 4.48 -3.67 -11.98
N TYR A 229 4.69 -4.96 -11.67
CA TYR A 229 4.13 -5.59 -10.47
C TYR A 229 4.62 -4.90 -9.19
N GLN A 230 5.89 -4.53 -9.11
CA GLN A 230 6.40 -3.75 -7.99
C GLN A 230 5.67 -2.41 -7.84
N ALA A 231 5.43 -1.68 -8.94
CA ALA A 231 4.71 -0.40 -8.90
C ALA A 231 3.27 -0.60 -8.40
N LEU A 232 2.60 -1.65 -8.87
CA LEU A 232 1.26 -2.03 -8.43
C LEU A 232 1.25 -2.43 -6.94
N HIS A 233 2.27 -3.14 -6.45
CA HIS A 233 2.40 -3.45 -5.02
C HIS A 233 2.61 -2.21 -4.16
N MET A 234 3.45 -1.26 -4.60
CA MET A 234 3.63 0.01 -3.91
C MET A 234 2.33 0.81 -3.82
N LEU A 235 1.50 0.80 -4.89
CA LEU A 235 0.17 1.42 -4.85
C LEU A 235 -0.75 0.83 -3.77
N ASN A 236 -0.76 -0.49 -3.61
CA ASN A 236 -1.58 -1.16 -2.60
C ASN A 236 -1.12 -0.92 -1.17
N ARG A 237 0.13 -0.48 -1.02
CA ARG A 237 0.73 -0.12 0.26
C ARG A 237 1.03 1.36 0.28
N HIS A 238 0.20 2.20 -0.33
CA HIS A 238 0.38 3.64 -0.18
C HIS A 238 -0.12 4.07 1.22
N PRO A 239 0.50 4.99 1.97
CA PRO A 239 0.00 5.46 3.29
C PRO A 239 -1.40 6.08 3.24
N ILE A 240 -1.74 6.71 2.10
CA ILE A 240 -3.03 7.35 1.87
C ILE A 240 -4.02 6.36 1.25
N SER A 241 -5.10 6.07 1.97
CA SER A 241 -6.17 5.14 1.56
C SER A 241 -6.78 5.45 0.20
N ARG A 242 -7.04 6.73 -0.11
CA ARG A 242 -7.57 7.14 -1.44
C ARG A 242 -6.69 6.69 -2.61
N ILE A 243 -5.38 6.56 -2.38
CA ILE A 243 -4.42 6.07 -3.38
C ILE A 243 -4.38 4.53 -3.36
N ARG A 244 -4.54 3.89 -2.19
CA ARG A 244 -4.70 2.42 -2.09
C ARG A 244 -5.97 1.88 -2.74
N GLU A 245 -7.00 2.71 -2.89
CA GLU A 245 -8.27 2.27 -3.50
C GLU A 245 -8.52 2.84 -4.89
N ALA A 246 -7.64 3.71 -5.37
CA ALA A 246 -7.83 4.37 -6.66
C ALA A 246 -7.98 3.37 -7.81
N ASP A 247 -9.00 3.60 -8.63
CA ASP A 247 -9.21 2.86 -9.86
C ASP A 247 -8.13 3.23 -10.88
N LEU A 248 -7.59 2.22 -11.56
CA LEU A 248 -6.50 2.38 -12.51
C LEU A 248 -6.60 1.33 -13.61
N LEU A 249 -6.38 1.72 -14.85
CA LEU A 249 -6.04 0.80 -15.92
C LEU A 249 -4.59 0.97 -16.31
N VAL A 250 -3.90 -0.16 -16.50
CA VAL A 250 -2.57 -0.21 -17.09
C VAL A 250 -2.70 -0.75 -18.51
N TRP A 251 -2.08 -0.03 -19.44
CA TRP A 251 -2.04 -0.39 -20.85
C TRP A 251 -0.60 -0.59 -21.31
N VAL A 252 -0.43 -1.34 -22.39
CA VAL A 252 0.85 -1.52 -23.06
C VAL A 252 0.74 -1.32 -24.55
N PHE A 253 1.79 -0.75 -25.12
CA PHE A 253 2.04 -0.70 -26.55
C PHE A 253 3.50 -1.06 -26.78
N GLY A 254 3.79 -1.81 -27.84
CA GLY A 254 5.15 -2.14 -28.23
C GLY A 254 5.27 -2.30 -29.74
N ASP A 255 6.32 -1.70 -30.29
CA ASP A 255 6.80 -1.92 -31.65
C ASP A 255 8.32 -2.18 -31.64
N GLU A 256 8.93 -2.35 -32.82
CA GLU A 256 10.36 -2.66 -32.94
C GLU A 256 11.29 -1.55 -32.40
N GLN A 257 10.80 -0.32 -32.23
CA GLN A 257 11.59 0.85 -31.83
C GLN A 257 11.30 1.27 -30.39
N ARG A 258 10.04 1.25 -29.98
CA ARG A 258 9.59 1.77 -28.69
C ARG A 258 8.60 0.82 -28.03
N PHE A 259 8.61 0.84 -26.70
CA PHE A 259 7.51 0.33 -25.93
C PHE A 259 7.07 1.39 -24.92
N SER A 260 5.79 1.37 -24.59
CA SER A 260 5.18 2.33 -23.68
C SER A 260 4.24 1.61 -22.74
N ILE A 261 4.35 1.93 -21.46
CA ILE A 261 3.35 1.57 -20.44
C ILE A 261 2.48 2.80 -20.22
N TYR A 262 1.17 2.62 -20.17
CA TYR A 262 0.25 3.73 -19.91
C TYR A 262 -0.56 3.48 -18.64
N THR A 263 -0.90 4.54 -17.95
CA THR A 263 -1.85 4.53 -16.84
C THR A 263 -3.02 5.45 -17.16
N SER A 264 -4.26 4.97 -16.94
CA SER A 264 -5.47 5.80 -17.05
C SER A 264 -6.40 5.56 -15.85
N PRO A 265 -6.84 6.61 -15.12
CA PRO A 265 -6.48 8.02 -15.33
C PRO A 265 -5.01 8.31 -15.01
N SER A 266 -4.51 9.49 -15.40
CA SER A 266 -3.13 9.91 -15.07
C SER A 266 -2.93 9.93 -13.56
N LEU A 267 -1.84 9.33 -13.10
CA LEU A 267 -1.47 9.28 -11.68
C LEU A 267 -1.19 10.66 -11.11
N ARG A 268 -0.78 11.62 -11.95
CA ARG A 268 -0.56 13.03 -11.56
C ARG A 268 -1.79 13.71 -10.96
N ILE A 269 -2.99 13.21 -11.24
CA ILE A 269 -4.23 13.71 -10.66
C ILE A 269 -4.41 13.19 -9.23
N MET A 270 -3.79 12.04 -8.91
CA MET A 270 -3.93 11.34 -7.64
C MET A 270 -2.83 11.70 -6.65
N TYR A 271 -1.64 12.06 -7.14
CA TYR A 271 -0.49 12.42 -6.31
C TYR A 271 -0.33 13.94 -6.12
N PRO A 272 -0.10 14.43 -4.89
CA PRO A 272 0.23 15.84 -4.63
C PRO A 272 1.55 16.27 -5.28
N THR A 273 2.51 15.34 -5.37
CA THR A 273 3.81 15.55 -6.00
C THR A 273 4.16 14.36 -6.90
N GLN A 274 4.96 14.58 -7.95
CA GLN A 274 5.42 13.49 -8.83
C GLN A 274 6.45 12.56 -8.16
N GLN A 275 6.93 12.89 -6.96
CA GLN A 275 7.88 12.03 -6.24
C GLN A 275 7.21 10.79 -5.64
N ASP A 276 5.89 10.87 -5.40
CA ASP A 276 5.11 9.79 -4.80
C ASP A 276 4.56 8.79 -5.83
N ASP A 277 4.90 8.97 -7.11
CA ASP A 277 4.46 8.12 -8.22
C ASP A 277 5.31 6.83 -8.30
N PRO A 278 4.75 5.65 -7.95
CA PRO A 278 5.50 4.41 -7.86
C PRO A 278 5.94 3.89 -9.25
N PHE A 279 5.21 4.22 -10.31
CA PHE A 279 5.60 3.86 -11.67
C PHE A 279 6.83 4.67 -12.07
N LEU A 280 6.79 5.98 -11.81
CA LEU A 280 7.90 6.86 -12.14
C LEU A 280 9.17 6.50 -11.36
N GLU A 281 9.05 6.18 -10.08
CA GLU A 281 10.19 5.80 -9.22
C GLU A 281 10.92 4.58 -9.77
N LEU A 282 10.17 3.55 -10.17
CA LEU A 282 10.74 2.31 -10.69
C LEU A 282 11.23 2.46 -12.13
N PHE A 283 10.46 3.13 -12.98
CA PHE A 283 10.78 3.26 -14.40
C PHE A 283 11.99 4.16 -14.67
N ARG A 284 12.24 5.17 -13.85
CA ARG A 284 13.47 5.99 -13.95
C ARG A 284 14.76 5.21 -13.76
N ARG A 285 14.70 4.03 -13.12
CA ARG A 285 15.86 3.16 -12.92
C ARG A 285 16.28 2.45 -14.22
N PHE A 286 15.43 2.46 -15.24
CA PHE A 286 15.73 1.89 -16.55
C PHE A 286 16.51 2.85 -17.42
N THR A 287 17.63 2.38 -17.97
CA THR A 287 18.43 3.11 -18.96
C THR A 287 17.63 3.41 -20.25
N ALA A 288 16.63 2.58 -20.55
CA ALA A 288 15.76 2.76 -21.71
C ALA A 288 14.69 3.84 -21.53
N PHE A 289 14.42 4.28 -20.29
CA PHE A 289 13.38 5.27 -19.99
C PHE A 289 13.70 6.62 -20.64
N GLN A 290 12.72 7.21 -21.34
CA GLN A 290 12.90 8.47 -22.06
C GLN A 290 12.18 9.63 -21.39
N ASN A 291 10.86 9.55 -21.28
CA ASN A 291 10.02 10.64 -20.82
C ASN A 291 8.63 10.17 -20.39
N ILE A 292 7.83 11.13 -19.91
CA ILE A 292 6.42 10.95 -19.59
C ILE A 292 5.60 11.96 -20.40
N ARG A 293 4.52 11.51 -21.04
CA ARG A 293 3.62 12.39 -21.81
C ARG A 293 2.16 12.10 -21.50
N GLY A 294 1.33 13.14 -21.46
CA GLY A 294 -0.13 13.00 -21.32
C GLY A 294 -0.75 12.59 -22.65
N ILE A 295 -1.47 11.47 -22.68
CA ILE A 295 -2.08 10.96 -23.92
C ILE A 295 -3.26 10.01 -23.63
N SER A 296 -4.10 9.77 -24.63
CA SER A 296 -5.11 8.72 -24.58
C SER A 296 -4.51 7.40 -25.11
N PRO A 297 -4.43 6.33 -24.29
CA PRO A 297 -3.79 5.07 -24.68
C PRO A 297 -4.37 4.47 -25.97
N ILE A 298 -5.68 4.58 -26.14
CA ILE A 298 -6.38 4.06 -27.32
C ILE A 298 -5.92 4.75 -28.62
N LYS A 299 -5.47 6.02 -28.57
CA LYS A 299 -4.93 6.72 -29.76
C LYS A 299 -3.62 6.13 -30.26
N GLU A 300 -2.85 5.51 -29.36
CA GLU A 300 -1.54 4.94 -29.68
C GLU A 300 -1.63 3.45 -30.04
N GLY A 301 -2.83 2.86 -30.04
CA GLY A 301 -2.97 1.43 -30.28
C GLY A 301 -2.64 0.55 -29.07
N ALA A 302 -2.67 1.11 -27.86
CA ALA A 302 -2.36 0.37 -26.65
C ALA A 302 -3.50 -0.59 -26.25
N PHE A 303 -3.13 -1.70 -25.61
CA PHE A 303 -4.07 -2.69 -25.07
C PHE A 303 -4.07 -2.67 -23.54
N PRO A 304 -5.22 -2.78 -22.88
CA PRO A 304 -5.30 -2.80 -21.43
C PRO A 304 -4.93 -4.19 -20.90
N ILE A 305 -3.99 -4.27 -19.97
CA ILE A 305 -3.47 -5.55 -19.44
C ILE A 305 -3.72 -5.72 -17.94
N PHE A 306 -3.90 -4.64 -17.19
CA PHE A 306 -4.33 -4.71 -15.80
C PHE A 306 -5.43 -3.71 -15.51
N GLN A 307 -6.36 -4.14 -14.66
CA GLN A 307 -7.31 -3.28 -14.00
C GLN A 307 -7.07 -3.34 -12.51
N ARG A 308 -7.03 -2.16 -11.89
CA ARG A 308 -7.25 -2.01 -10.47
C ARG A 308 -8.62 -1.40 -10.25
N LYS A 309 -9.40 -2.02 -9.36
CA LYS A 309 -10.72 -1.51 -8.98
C LYS A 309 -10.92 -1.67 -7.49
N ALA A 310 -11.16 -0.57 -6.78
CA ALA A 310 -11.33 -0.56 -5.32
C ALA A 310 -10.21 -1.32 -4.56
N GLY A 311 -8.95 -1.12 -4.97
CA GLY A 311 -7.78 -1.77 -4.35
C GLY A 311 -7.50 -3.22 -4.79
N CYS A 312 -8.41 -3.87 -5.51
CA CYS A 312 -8.19 -5.20 -6.07
C CYS A 312 -7.54 -5.13 -7.45
N PHE A 313 -6.59 -6.03 -7.72
CA PHE A 313 -5.94 -6.16 -9.02
C PHE A 313 -6.50 -7.31 -9.84
N TYR A 314 -6.74 -7.03 -11.11
CA TYR A 314 -7.22 -7.97 -12.10
C TYR A 314 -6.29 -7.96 -13.30
N HIS A 315 -5.84 -9.14 -13.71
CA HIS A 315 -5.18 -9.32 -15.00
C HIS A 315 -6.26 -9.38 -16.08
N LEU A 316 -6.08 -8.65 -17.17
CA LEU A 316 -7.07 -8.53 -18.22
C LEU A 316 -6.76 -9.49 -19.37
N GLU A 317 -7.66 -10.43 -19.61
CA GLU A 317 -7.56 -11.35 -20.74
C GLU A 317 -8.02 -10.66 -22.02
N LEU A 318 -7.13 -10.64 -23.01
CA LEU A 318 -7.35 -10.05 -24.32
C LEU A 318 -7.81 -11.11 -25.32
N ASN A 319 -8.78 -10.75 -26.15
CA ASN A 319 -9.26 -11.58 -27.26
C ASN A 319 -9.61 -10.72 -28.48
N ASP A 320 -9.91 -11.36 -29.61
CA ASP A 320 -10.21 -10.69 -30.88
C ASP A 320 -11.43 -9.77 -30.79
N GLU A 321 -12.39 -10.11 -29.93
CA GLU A 321 -13.55 -9.25 -29.65
C GLU A 321 -13.14 -7.95 -28.96
N MET A 322 -12.15 -7.99 -28.06
CA MET A 322 -11.62 -6.80 -27.40
C MET A 322 -10.90 -5.89 -28.41
N GLN A 323 -10.11 -6.47 -29.32
CA GLN A 323 -9.52 -5.71 -30.43
C GLN A 323 -10.61 -5.03 -31.28
N SER A 324 -11.67 -5.75 -31.61
CA SER A 324 -12.82 -5.21 -32.36
C SER A 324 -13.52 -4.08 -31.60
N LYS A 325 -13.64 -4.20 -30.27
CA LYS A 325 -14.19 -3.16 -29.40
C LYS A 325 -13.31 -1.91 -29.39
N LEU A 326 -11.99 -2.06 -29.24
CA LEU A 326 -11.04 -0.94 -29.30
C LEU A 326 -11.03 -0.26 -30.66
N ALA A 327 -11.07 -1.03 -31.75
CA ALA A 327 -11.19 -0.51 -33.12
C ALA A 327 -12.45 0.34 -33.31
N ARG A 328 -13.60 -0.12 -32.79
CA ARG A 328 -14.86 0.62 -32.82
C ARG A 328 -14.75 1.92 -32.02
N LEU A 329 -14.22 1.87 -30.81
CA LEU A 329 -14.05 3.03 -29.93
C LEU A 329 -13.10 4.06 -30.54
N PHE A 330 -11.96 3.63 -31.11
CA PHE A 330 -11.05 4.50 -31.83
C PHE A 330 -11.75 5.21 -32.99
N SER A 331 -12.49 4.47 -33.83
CA SER A 331 -13.17 5.03 -35.00
C SER A 331 -14.23 6.07 -34.64
N HIS A 332 -14.85 5.96 -33.46
CA HIS A 332 -15.77 6.97 -32.95
C HIS A 332 -15.05 8.23 -32.46
N MET A 333 -13.85 8.08 -31.89
CA MET A 333 -13.07 9.16 -31.30
C MET A 333 -12.21 9.91 -32.33
N ASP A 334 -11.58 9.21 -33.28
CA ASP A 334 -10.73 9.78 -34.32
C ASP A 334 -11.07 9.20 -35.69
N LYS A 335 -11.64 10.04 -36.56
CA LYS A 335 -12.07 9.68 -37.91
C LYS A 335 -11.02 9.96 -38.98
N LYS A 336 -9.90 10.60 -38.64
CA LYS A 336 -8.90 11.06 -39.59
C LYS A 336 -7.67 10.16 -39.62
N SER A 337 -7.29 9.64 -38.46
CA SER A 337 -6.11 8.78 -38.31
C SER A 337 -6.39 7.35 -38.76
N VAL A 338 -5.34 6.64 -39.16
CA VAL A 338 -5.40 5.19 -39.41
C VAL A 338 -5.72 4.49 -38.08
N ASN A 339 -6.66 3.55 -38.10
CA ASN A 339 -7.03 2.79 -36.92
C ASN A 339 -5.93 1.78 -36.57
N PRO A 340 -5.27 1.90 -35.41
CA PRO A 340 -4.14 1.03 -35.05
C PRO A 340 -4.57 -0.41 -34.67
N PHE A 341 -5.88 -0.67 -34.58
CA PHE A 341 -6.44 -1.97 -34.20
C PHE A 341 -6.98 -2.77 -35.39
N VAL A 342 -6.81 -2.28 -36.63
CA VAL A 342 -7.36 -2.88 -37.87
C VAL A 342 -6.25 -3.35 -38.80
#